data_AF-A0A2A3JW93-F1
#
_entry.id   AF-A0A2A3JW93-F1
#
_cell.length_a   1.000
_cell.length_b   1.000
_cell.length_c   1.000
_cell.angle_alpha   90.00
_cell.angle_beta   90.00
_cell.angle_gamma   90.00
#
_symmetry.space_group_name_H-M   'P 1'
#
loop_
_entity.id
_entity.type
_entity.pdbx_description
1 polymer ?
#
loop_
_entity_poly.entity_id
_entity_poly.type
_entity_poly.pdbx_seq_one_letter_code
_entity_poly.pdbx_strand_id
1 'polypeptide(L)'
;MEAETTRPLPETVAKFLQGYSPPPGVADELLRPDGSLRPAWRPLIRHLAAQSAETRARAFARGDQYLHDTGVYFRQHTGEGSTERSWPLSHVPVVISGREWAKLSEGIVQRAELLERVMADLYGPGDLVKQGYLPADLVARNPEWLRPIVGVQPRSGHFLHFLAFEIGRSPDGSWLVLGDRTQAPSGSGFALENRIATGRVFHDLFPKANVERLAGFFRSFRDALIGLRAEDGSRVAILTPGQHTDTYYEHAYIARYLGFMLLECEDLAVRSGQLKVRTVAGDEPVSVLWRRLDSRFADPLELDESSALGTPGMVSALRAGAITMVNCLGSGALESRALMAFLPRICEALTGESLKLPNIATWWCGQPSERAYVRDNLHRMLIGPAQSTKLPFDIDAGTALGGRFRGSAHGSVTDWLEREGDTLVGQEAVTLSTTPAMVGDRLVPRPMVVRVFAARTPQGWTVMPGGYARIGRSGDPTALA
;
A
#
# COMPACT_ATOMS: atom_id res chain seq x y z
N MET A 1 28.94 1.24 -20.76
CA MET A 1 27.89 2.24 -20.48
C MET A 1 28.24 3.10 -19.24
N GLU A 2 29.54 3.32 -18.97
CA GLU A 2 30.06 4.06 -17.79
C GLU A 2 30.69 5.42 -18.16
N ALA A 3 30.73 5.77 -19.45
CA ALA A 3 31.44 6.97 -19.93
C ALA A 3 30.59 8.27 -19.91
N GLU A 4 29.32 8.23 -19.48
CA GLU A 4 28.41 9.38 -19.52
C GLU A 4 28.15 10.02 -18.14
N THR A 5 28.86 9.56 -17.10
CA THR A 5 28.67 9.98 -15.70
C THR A 5 29.47 11.24 -15.34
N THR A 6 30.44 11.65 -16.16
CA THR A 6 31.40 12.73 -15.84
C THR A 6 31.24 14.00 -16.68
N ARG A 7 30.27 14.09 -17.60
CA ARG A 7 30.00 15.36 -18.30
C ARG A 7 29.36 16.37 -17.35
N PRO A 8 29.85 17.62 -17.29
CA PRO A 8 29.23 18.67 -16.49
C PRO A 8 27.77 18.88 -16.91
N LEU A 9 26.90 19.16 -15.94
CA LEU A 9 25.50 19.47 -16.21
C LEU A 9 25.41 20.69 -17.14
N PRO A 10 24.51 20.69 -18.14
CA PRO A 10 24.23 21.89 -18.90
C PRO A 10 23.91 23.06 -17.95
N GLU A 11 24.39 24.26 -18.26
CA GLU A 11 24.24 25.44 -17.40
C GLU A 11 22.77 25.71 -17.03
N THR A 12 21.85 25.48 -17.97
CA THR A 12 20.40 25.57 -17.75
C THR A 12 19.90 24.63 -16.66
N VAL A 13 20.41 23.39 -16.63
CA VAL A 13 20.08 22.39 -15.60
C VAL A 13 20.68 22.79 -14.25
N ALA A 14 21.94 23.24 -14.24
CA ALA A 14 22.58 23.70 -13.01
C ALA A 14 21.82 24.88 -12.37
N LYS A 15 21.40 25.85 -13.19
CA LYS A 15 20.56 26.98 -12.75
C LYS A 15 19.20 26.53 -12.24
N PHE A 16 18.55 25.57 -12.91
CA PHE A 16 17.25 25.06 -12.49
C PHE A 16 17.30 24.30 -11.16
N LEU A 17 18.41 23.62 -10.88
CA LEU A 17 18.65 22.91 -9.61
C LEU A 17 19.23 23.80 -8.52
N GLN A 18 19.39 25.11 -8.76
CA GLN A 18 19.95 26.02 -7.78
C GLN A 18 19.10 26.05 -6.52
N GLY A 19 19.71 25.71 -5.37
CA GLY A 19 19.02 25.63 -4.08
C GLY A 19 18.35 24.29 -3.78
N TYR A 20 18.43 23.31 -4.70
CA TYR A 20 18.02 21.95 -4.41
C TYR A 20 19.10 21.25 -3.56
N SER A 21 18.86 21.15 -2.26
CA SER A 21 19.80 20.53 -1.31
C SER A 21 19.09 19.50 -0.43
N PRO A 22 19.24 18.19 -0.73
CA PRO A 22 18.74 17.13 0.14
C PRO A 22 19.29 17.25 1.57
N PRO A 23 18.52 16.86 2.60
CA PRO A 23 19.02 16.87 3.98
C PRO A 23 20.26 15.96 4.15
N PRO A 24 21.23 16.33 5.02
CA PRO A 24 22.38 15.47 5.32
C PRO A 24 21.93 14.11 5.87
N GLY A 25 22.57 13.03 5.43
CA GLY A 25 22.28 11.68 5.90
C GLY A 25 20.96 11.09 5.38
N VAL A 26 20.33 11.70 4.37
CA VAL A 26 19.10 11.22 3.73
C VAL A 26 19.38 10.90 2.26
N ALA A 27 18.90 9.75 1.80
CA ALA A 27 18.98 9.41 0.39
C ALA A 27 18.07 10.32 -0.45
N ASP A 28 18.47 10.62 -1.69
CA ASP A 28 17.66 11.41 -2.61
C ASP A 28 17.41 10.65 -3.93
N GLU A 29 16.21 10.76 -4.46
CA GLU A 29 15.84 10.13 -5.73
C GLU A 29 16.44 10.87 -6.93
N LEU A 30 16.66 12.18 -6.83
CA LEU A 30 17.21 12.98 -7.93
C LEU A 30 18.74 12.96 -7.94
N LEU A 31 19.35 13.18 -6.78
CA LEU A 31 20.80 13.28 -6.58
C LEU A 31 21.38 12.01 -5.95
N ARG A 32 22.58 11.65 -6.39
CA ARG A 32 23.43 10.67 -5.71
C ARG A 32 24.18 11.33 -4.54
N PRO A 33 24.78 10.52 -3.62
CA PRO A 33 25.61 11.06 -2.53
C PRO A 33 26.77 11.95 -2.99
N ASP A 34 27.28 11.75 -4.22
CA ASP A 34 28.32 12.58 -4.84
C ASP A 34 27.79 13.89 -5.47
N GLY A 35 26.49 14.18 -5.34
CA GLY A 35 25.82 15.33 -5.94
C GLY A 35 25.49 15.18 -7.43
N SER A 36 25.81 14.05 -8.06
CA SER A 36 25.49 13.81 -9.47
C SER A 36 24.01 13.44 -9.69
N LEU A 37 23.43 13.89 -10.80
CA LEU A 37 22.08 13.48 -11.20
C LEU A 37 22.00 11.97 -11.46
N ARG A 38 20.98 11.32 -10.90
CA ARG A 38 20.63 9.94 -11.26
C ARG A 38 20.23 9.86 -12.75
N PRO A 39 20.73 8.89 -13.54
CA PRO A 39 20.50 8.80 -14.97
C PRO A 39 19.03 8.78 -15.37
N ALA A 40 18.19 8.08 -14.59
CA ALA A 40 16.76 7.98 -14.85
C ALA A 40 16.05 9.35 -14.83
N TRP A 41 16.55 10.30 -14.04
CA TRP A 41 15.98 11.64 -13.89
C TRP A 41 16.45 12.63 -14.95
N ARG A 42 17.57 12.36 -15.63
CA ARG A 42 18.18 13.30 -16.60
C ARG A 42 17.20 13.78 -17.69
N PRO A 43 16.39 12.92 -18.34
CA PRO A 43 15.46 13.36 -19.38
C PRO A 43 14.40 14.34 -18.85
N LEU A 44 13.82 14.03 -17.69
CA LEU A 44 12.79 14.86 -17.06
C LEU A 44 13.33 16.22 -16.63
N ILE A 45 14.50 16.24 -15.99
CA ILE A 45 15.11 17.48 -15.51
C ILE A 45 15.55 18.37 -16.67
N ARG A 46 16.12 17.79 -17.74
CA ARG A 46 16.44 18.55 -18.95
C ARG A 46 15.20 19.16 -19.59
N HIS A 47 14.09 18.41 -19.63
CA HIS A 47 12.82 18.91 -20.16
C HIS A 47 12.29 20.08 -19.33
N LEU A 48 12.26 19.95 -18.01
CA LEU A 48 11.80 21.01 -17.10
C LEU A 48 12.70 22.27 -17.16
N ALA A 49 14.02 22.08 -17.17
CA ALA A 49 15.01 23.16 -17.22
C ALA A 49 15.02 23.93 -18.56
N ALA A 50 14.56 23.31 -19.65
CA ALA A 50 14.48 23.94 -20.96
C ALA A 50 13.25 24.85 -21.13
N GLN A 51 12.29 24.80 -20.21
CA GLN A 51 11.04 25.56 -20.26
C GLN A 51 11.11 26.84 -19.41
N SER A 52 10.28 27.83 -19.73
CA SER A 52 10.03 28.95 -18.83
C SER A 52 9.09 28.54 -17.69
N ALA A 53 9.04 29.34 -16.62
CA ALA A 53 8.13 29.13 -15.50
C ALA A 53 6.66 29.10 -15.95
N GLU A 54 6.29 30.00 -16.86
CA GLU A 54 4.94 30.11 -17.41
C GLU A 54 4.58 28.89 -18.25
N THR A 55 5.51 28.38 -19.06
CA THR A 55 5.30 27.15 -19.83
C THR A 55 5.07 25.95 -18.92
N ARG A 56 5.87 25.81 -17.85
CA ARG A 56 5.70 24.75 -16.84
C ARG A 56 4.35 24.88 -16.14
N ALA A 57 4.00 26.07 -15.67
CA ALA A 57 2.74 26.32 -14.98
C ALA A 57 1.52 25.98 -15.85
N ARG A 58 1.54 26.36 -17.14
CA ARG A 58 0.50 25.95 -18.10
C ARG A 58 0.45 24.44 -18.30
N ALA A 59 1.60 23.76 -18.28
CA ALA A 59 1.64 22.31 -18.39
C ALA A 59 1.02 21.62 -17.17
N PHE A 60 1.35 22.10 -15.97
CA PHE A 60 0.80 21.62 -14.71
C PHE A 60 -0.71 21.82 -14.62
N ALA A 61 -1.20 23.01 -15.02
CA ALA A 61 -2.63 23.32 -15.05
C ALA A 61 -3.44 22.36 -15.95
N ARG A 62 -2.86 21.81 -17.02
CA ARG A 62 -3.54 20.78 -17.84
C ARG A 62 -3.77 19.47 -17.09
N GLY A 63 -2.84 19.09 -16.22
CA GLY A 63 -2.98 17.92 -15.36
C GLY A 63 -4.04 18.15 -14.29
N ASP A 64 -4.01 19.33 -13.66
CA ASP A 64 -4.97 19.72 -12.62
C ASP A 64 -6.40 19.81 -13.18
N GLN A 65 -6.56 20.44 -14.34
CA GLN A 65 -7.86 20.53 -15.01
C GLN A 65 -8.41 19.14 -15.34
N TYR A 66 -7.58 18.21 -15.81
CA TYR A 66 -8.02 16.86 -16.08
C TYR A 66 -8.54 16.14 -14.83
N LEU A 67 -7.82 16.23 -13.71
CA LEU A 67 -8.24 15.62 -12.45
C LEU A 67 -9.54 16.24 -11.94
N HIS A 68 -9.70 17.56 -12.11
CA HIS A 68 -10.95 18.26 -11.80
C HIS A 68 -12.11 17.75 -12.67
N ASP A 69 -11.94 17.70 -13.99
CA ASP A 69 -12.98 17.28 -14.95
C ASP A 69 -13.40 15.81 -14.77
N THR A 70 -12.48 14.96 -14.30
CA THR A 70 -12.75 13.54 -14.00
C THR A 70 -13.31 13.30 -12.61
N GLY A 71 -13.49 14.38 -11.83
CA GLY A 71 -14.05 14.32 -10.48
C GLY A 71 -13.13 13.66 -9.47
N VAL A 72 -11.81 13.65 -9.67
CA VAL A 72 -10.86 13.16 -8.67
C VAL A 72 -10.79 14.18 -7.53
N TYR A 73 -11.31 13.81 -6.36
CA TYR A 73 -11.27 14.64 -5.16
C TYR A 73 -10.63 13.91 -3.98
N PHE A 74 -10.09 14.70 -3.05
CA PHE A 74 -9.67 14.25 -1.74
C PHE A 74 -10.76 14.63 -0.73
N ARG A 75 -11.39 13.63 -0.11
CA ARG A 75 -12.33 13.87 0.99
C ARG A 75 -11.55 13.93 2.30
N GLN A 76 -11.76 15.00 3.05
CA GLN A 76 -11.20 15.16 4.38
C GLN A 76 -12.35 15.18 5.39
N HIS A 77 -12.42 14.15 6.22
CA HIS A 77 -13.28 14.15 7.41
C HIS A 77 -12.65 15.04 8.49
N THR A 78 -13.34 16.11 8.86
CA THR A 78 -13.06 16.91 10.05
C THR A 78 -14.14 16.62 11.10
N GLY A 79 -13.89 16.99 12.36
CA GLY A 79 -14.89 16.84 13.43
C GLY A 79 -16.21 17.59 13.20
N GLU A 80 -16.28 18.45 12.19
CA GLU A 80 -17.45 19.28 11.82
C GLU A 80 -18.11 18.84 10.50
N GLY A 81 -17.61 17.79 9.83
CA GLY A 81 -18.17 17.26 8.58
C GLY A 81 -17.10 16.79 7.58
N SER A 82 -17.53 16.39 6.39
CA SER A 82 -16.62 16.07 5.28
C SER A 82 -16.47 17.26 4.34
N THR A 83 -15.23 17.69 4.07
CA THR A 83 -14.96 18.69 3.01
C THR A 83 -14.29 18.02 1.81
N GLU A 84 -14.79 18.31 0.61
CA GLU A 84 -14.17 17.88 -0.64
C GLU A 84 -13.13 18.92 -1.07
N ARG A 85 -11.91 18.47 -1.34
CA ARG A 85 -10.81 19.30 -1.83
C ARG A 85 -10.29 18.78 -3.16
N SER A 86 -9.75 19.69 -3.96
CA SER A 86 -8.99 19.32 -5.16
C SER A 86 -7.89 18.34 -4.80
N TRP A 87 -7.70 17.32 -5.65
CA TRP A 87 -6.66 16.33 -5.47
C TRP A 87 -5.27 16.99 -5.49
N PRO A 88 -4.45 16.85 -4.43
CA PRO A 88 -3.15 17.53 -4.33
C PRO A 88 -2.08 16.79 -5.14
N LEU A 89 -2.13 16.88 -6.47
CA LEU A 89 -1.16 16.28 -7.36
C LEU A 89 0.23 16.94 -7.20
N SER A 90 1.26 16.13 -6.96
CA SER A 90 2.64 16.56 -7.21
C SER A 90 2.95 16.39 -8.69
N HIS A 91 3.16 17.49 -9.41
CA HIS A 91 3.37 17.44 -10.86
C HIS A 91 4.69 16.81 -11.28
N VAL A 92 5.68 16.75 -10.39
CA VAL A 92 6.96 16.09 -10.68
C VAL A 92 6.84 14.62 -10.27
N PRO A 93 6.81 13.66 -11.23
CA PRO A 93 6.65 12.25 -10.89
C PRO A 93 7.91 11.69 -10.23
N VAL A 94 7.73 10.70 -9.36
CA VAL A 94 8.83 9.87 -8.88
C VAL A 94 9.29 8.96 -10.02
N VAL A 95 10.59 9.04 -10.37
CA VAL A 95 11.17 8.25 -11.46
C VAL A 95 12.04 7.12 -10.90
N ILE A 96 11.67 5.88 -11.22
CA ILE A 96 12.43 4.67 -10.88
C ILE A 96 12.91 4.03 -12.19
N SER A 97 14.18 3.60 -12.24
CA SER A 97 14.73 2.97 -13.45
C SER A 97 14.15 1.57 -13.67
N GLY A 98 14.01 1.13 -14.92
CA GLY A 98 13.49 -0.21 -15.22
C GLY A 98 14.30 -1.35 -14.59
N ARG A 99 15.64 -1.22 -14.53
CA ARG A 99 16.51 -2.22 -13.86
C ARG A 99 16.26 -2.31 -12.36
N GLU A 100 16.03 -1.17 -11.73
CA GLU A 100 15.71 -1.10 -10.31
C GLU A 100 14.30 -1.63 -10.04
N TRP A 101 13.35 -1.27 -10.88
CA TRP A 101 11.97 -1.75 -10.83
C TRP A 101 11.86 -3.27 -10.99
N ALA A 102 12.67 -3.88 -11.87
CA ALA A 102 12.70 -5.33 -12.05
C ALA A 102 13.12 -6.04 -10.75
N LYS A 103 14.18 -5.58 -10.08
CA LYS A 103 14.62 -6.13 -8.78
C LYS A 103 13.58 -5.94 -7.69
N LEU A 104 12.95 -4.76 -7.63
CA LEU A 104 11.85 -4.50 -6.71
C LEU A 104 10.71 -5.49 -6.95
N SER A 105 10.35 -5.70 -8.22
CA SER A 105 9.26 -6.59 -8.62
C SER A 105 9.53 -8.04 -8.21
N GLU A 106 10.76 -8.55 -8.38
CA GLU A 106 11.16 -9.88 -7.89
C GLU A 106 10.97 -10.03 -6.37
N GLY A 107 11.35 -9.01 -5.60
CA GLY A 107 11.17 -9.00 -4.14
C GLY A 107 9.70 -8.92 -3.72
N ILE A 108 8.90 -8.12 -4.42
CA ILE A 108 7.45 -8.00 -4.19
C ILE A 108 6.73 -9.31 -4.49
N VAL A 109 7.11 -10.01 -5.57
CA VAL A 109 6.56 -11.34 -5.90
C VAL A 109 6.90 -12.37 -4.83
N GLN A 110 8.16 -12.44 -4.38
CA GLN A 110 8.55 -13.35 -3.29
C GLN A 110 7.75 -13.05 -2.01
N ARG A 111 7.60 -11.78 -1.67
CA ARG A 111 6.86 -11.36 -0.48
C ARG A 111 5.37 -11.68 -0.59
N ALA A 112 4.75 -11.50 -1.75
CA ALA A 112 3.36 -11.87 -1.99
C ALA A 112 3.12 -13.38 -1.81
N GLU A 113 4.02 -14.22 -2.33
CA GLU A 113 3.95 -15.68 -2.13
C GLU A 113 4.23 -16.09 -0.67
N LEU A 114 5.14 -15.39 0.01
CA LEU A 114 5.37 -15.61 1.44
C LEU A 114 4.10 -15.34 2.26
N LEU A 115 3.45 -14.20 2.02
CA LEU A 115 2.21 -13.83 2.71
C LEU A 115 1.07 -14.79 2.41
N GLU A 116 0.95 -15.29 1.18
CA GLU A 116 0.00 -16.35 0.82
C GLU A 116 0.22 -17.60 1.68
N ARG A 117 1.46 -18.07 1.79
CA ARG A 117 1.80 -19.27 2.58
C ARG A 117 1.54 -19.06 4.07
N VAL A 118 1.86 -17.87 4.60
CA VAL A 118 1.56 -17.52 6.00
C VAL A 118 0.06 -17.53 6.24
N MET A 119 -0.75 -16.94 5.34
CA MET A 119 -2.20 -16.97 5.49
C MET A 119 -2.77 -18.39 5.44
N ALA A 120 -2.31 -19.20 4.49
CA ALA A 120 -2.73 -20.59 4.36
C ALA A 120 -2.37 -21.43 5.59
N ASP A 121 -1.22 -21.17 6.21
CA ASP A 121 -0.84 -21.80 7.48
C ASP A 121 -1.74 -21.35 8.63
N LEU A 122 -1.90 -20.04 8.84
CA LEU A 122 -2.67 -19.48 9.96
C LEU A 122 -4.16 -19.85 9.95
N TYR A 123 -4.74 -20.05 8.77
CA TYR A 123 -6.14 -20.50 8.61
C TYR A 123 -6.27 -22.01 8.35
N GLY A 124 -5.16 -22.74 8.28
CA GLY A 124 -5.12 -24.18 8.02
C GLY A 124 -4.35 -24.94 9.11
N PRO A 125 -3.19 -25.54 8.81
CA PRO A 125 -2.48 -26.42 9.74
C PRO A 125 -1.90 -25.71 10.96
N GLY A 126 -1.59 -24.41 10.91
CA GLY A 126 -1.02 -23.64 12.02
C GLY A 126 0.38 -24.08 12.44
N ASP A 127 1.19 -24.57 11.49
CA ASP A 127 2.53 -25.10 11.74
C ASP A 127 3.52 -24.01 12.14
N LEU A 128 3.36 -22.77 11.67
CA LEU A 128 4.20 -21.64 12.08
C LEU A 128 4.09 -21.40 13.60
N VAL A 129 2.90 -21.57 14.16
CA VAL A 129 2.68 -21.46 15.61
C VAL A 129 3.18 -22.70 16.33
N LYS A 130 2.82 -23.91 15.85
CA LYS A 130 3.23 -25.18 16.48
C LYS A 130 4.74 -25.36 16.56
N GLN A 131 5.48 -24.89 15.55
CA GLN A 131 6.93 -25.00 15.47
C GLN A 131 7.66 -23.79 16.09
N GLY A 132 6.93 -22.81 16.65
CA GLY A 132 7.51 -21.67 17.35
C GLY A 132 8.11 -20.58 16.46
N TYR A 133 7.72 -20.53 15.17
CA TYR A 133 8.06 -19.40 14.29
C TYR A 133 7.19 -18.16 14.58
N LEU A 134 5.96 -18.37 15.05
CA LEU A 134 5.06 -17.31 15.50
C LEU A 134 4.56 -17.58 16.92
N PRO A 135 4.59 -16.60 17.83
CA PRO A 135 3.96 -16.72 19.14
C PRO A 135 2.44 -16.90 19.01
N ALA A 136 1.87 -17.90 19.69
CA ALA A 136 0.43 -18.14 19.66
C ALA A 136 -0.39 -16.93 20.13
N ASP A 137 0.09 -16.23 21.17
CA ASP A 137 -0.59 -15.06 21.73
C ASP A 137 -0.62 -13.89 20.74
N LEU A 138 0.41 -13.76 19.88
CA LEU A 138 0.44 -12.73 18.84
C LEU A 138 -0.65 -12.98 17.79
N VAL A 139 -0.91 -14.23 17.42
CA VAL A 139 -1.99 -14.57 16.48
C VAL A 139 -3.36 -14.45 17.16
N ALA A 140 -3.50 -15.01 18.36
CA ALA A 140 -4.78 -15.10 19.05
C ALA A 140 -5.35 -13.74 19.50
N ARG A 141 -4.48 -12.74 19.75
CA ARG A 141 -4.86 -11.36 20.07
C ARG A 141 -4.98 -10.44 18.85
N ASN A 142 -4.69 -10.93 17.65
CA ASN A 142 -4.83 -10.11 16.45
C ASN A 142 -6.32 -9.91 16.14
N PRO A 143 -6.84 -8.67 16.19
CA PRO A 143 -8.26 -8.41 15.94
C PRO A 143 -8.69 -8.71 14.51
N GLU A 144 -7.74 -8.75 13.57
CA GLU A 144 -7.99 -9.08 12.16
C GLU A 144 -7.97 -10.59 11.90
N TRP A 145 -7.55 -11.41 12.87
CA TRP A 145 -7.58 -12.87 12.76
C TRP A 145 -8.97 -13.44 13.10
N LEU A 146 -9.72 -13.77 12.06
CA LEU A 146 -11.11 -14.24 12.19
C LEU A 146 -11.22 -15.75 12.43
N ARG A 147 -11.48 -16.16 13.69
CA ARG A 147 -11.74 -17.57 14.05
C ARG A 147 -12.80 -18.28 13.17
N PRO A 148 -13.92 -17.64 12.77
CA PRO A 148 -14.92 -18.29 11.91
C PRO A 148 -14.43 -18.72 10.51
N ILE A 149 -13.26 -18.23 10.09
CA ILE A 149 -12.64 -18.52 8.80
C ILE A 149 -11.61 -19.67 8.88
N VAL A 150 -11.24 -20.12 10.08
CA VAL A 150 -10.31 -21.25 10.24
C VAL A 150 -10.90 -22.51 9.61
N GLY A 151 -10.10 -23.18 8.77
CA GLY A 151 -10.48 -24.37 8.01
C GLY A 151 -11.23 -24.07 6.70
N VAL A 152 -11.61 -22.82 6.41
CA VAL A 152 -12.24 -22.45 5.14
C VAL A 152 -11.22 -22.47 4.02
N GLN A 153 -11.46 -23.29 3.00
CA GLN A 153 -10.62 -23.37 1.80
C GLN A 153 -11.19 -22.45 0.70
N PRO A 154 -10.41 -21.49 0.19
CA PRO A 154 -10.87 -20.64 -0.92
C PRO A 154 -11.16 -21.45 -2.18
N ARG A 155 -12.30 -21.23 -2.83
CA ARG A 155 -12.63 -21.91 -4.10
C ARG A 155 -11.56 -21.68 -5.19
N SER A 156 -10.91 -20.52 -5.19
CA SER A 156 -9.83 -20.22 -6.15
C SER A 156 -8.52 -20.97 -5.88
N GLY A 157 -8.41 -21.66 -4.74
CA GLY A 157 -7.15 -22.25 -4.27
C GLY A 157 -6.19 -21.25 -3.63
N HIS A 158 -6.55 -19.96 -3.56
CA HIS A 158 -5.70 -18.90 -3.03
C HIS A 158 -6.48 -17.95 -2.11
N PHE A 159 -5.83 -17.48 -1.04
CA PHE A 159 -6.41 -16.49 -0.15
C PHE A 159 -6.20 -15.06 -0.65
N LEU A 160 -5.02 -14.77 -1.23
CA LEU A 160 -4.61 -13.43 -1.65
C LEU A 160 -4.60 -13.31 -3.18
N HIS A 161 -5.14 -12.20 -3.68
CA HIS A 161 -5.25 -11.92 -5.11
C HIS A 161 -4.85 -10.48 -5.48
N PHE A 162 -5.00 -9.51 -4.57
CA PHE A 162 -4.63 -8.12 -4.82
C PHE A 162 -3.99 -7.51 -3.58
N LEU A 163 -2.70 -7.22 -3.65
CA LEU A 163 -1.89 -6.74 -2.53
C LEU A 163 -1.30 -5.38 -2.83
N ALA A 164 -0.99 -4.63 -1.77
CA ALA A 164 -0.12 -3.47 -1.89
C ALA A 164 0.98 -3.48 -0.83
N PHE A 165 2.09 -2.83 -1.15
CA PHE A 165 3.27 -2.76 -0.28
C PHE A 165 3.72 -1.31 -0.22
N GLU A 166 3.92 -0.82 1.00
CA GLU A 166 4.47 0.50 1.24
C GLU A 166 5.98 0.37 1.26
N ILE A 167 6.65 0.98 0.30
CA ILE A 167 8.11 0.93 0.18
C ILE A 167 8.70 2.31 0.34
N GLY A 168 9.90 2.33 0.91
CA GLY A 168 10.73 3.52 1.02
C GLY A 168 12.19 3.16 0.78
N ARG A 169 13.00 4.16 0.46
CA ARG A 169 14.44 3.99 0.33
C ARG A 169 15.12 4.46 1.61
N SER A 170 15.97 3.59 2.16
CA SER A 170 16.84 3.87 3.30
C SER A 170 17.88 4.93 2.97
N PRO A 171 18.51 5.55 3.99
CA PRO A 171 19.65 6.44 3.82
C PRO A 171 20.82 5.85 3.00
N ASP A 172 21.04 4.54 3.07
CA ASP A 172 22.07 3.83 2.30
C ASP A 172 21.71 3.62 0.82
N GLY A 173 20.49 3.99 0.43
CA GLY A 173 19.97 3.86 -0.92
C GLY A 173 19.28 2.53 -1.23
N SER A 174 19.22 1.59 -0.29
CA SER A 174 18.49 0.33 -0.42
C SER A 174 16.98 0.52 -0.25
N TRP A 175 16.18 -0.36 -0.83
CA TRP A 175 14.73 -0.34 -0.67
C TRP A 175 14.30 -1.28 0.46
N LEU A 176 13.25 -0.88 1.17
CA LEU A 176 12.63 -1.70 2.21
C LEU A 176 11.11 -1.57 2.22
N VAL A 177 10.45 -2.61 2.71
CA VAL A 177 9.01 -2.60 3.00
C VAL A 177 8.77 -1.98 4.37
N LEU A 178 7.90 -0.97 4.39
CA LEU A 178 7.42 -0.26 5.58
C LEU A 178 6.12 -0.85 6.12
N GLY A 179 5.34 -1.51 5.27
CA GLY A 179 4.09 -2.16 5.64
C GLY A 179 3.45 -2.92 4.49
N ASP A 180 2.75 -4.00 4.84
CA ASP A 180 1.98 -4.83 3.92
C ASP A 180 0.50 -4.43 3.96
N ARG A 181 -0.17 -4.52 2.80
CA ARG A 181 -1.60 -4.27 2.67
C ARG A 181 -2.28 -5.44 1.97
N THR A 182 -2.99 -6.24 2.75
CA THR A 182 -3.60 -7.51 2.37
C THR A 182 -5.12 -7.52 2.58
N GLN A 183 -5.69 -6.61 3.36
CA GLN A 183 -7.11 -6.57 3.68
C GLN A 183 -7.94 -6.03 2.49
N ALA A 184 -7.87 -4.73 2.26
CA ALA A 184 -8.58 -4.03 1.19
C ALA A 184 -7.76 -2.82 0.67
N PRO A 185 -6.55 -3.05 0.10
CA PRO A 185 -5.64 -1.96 -0.26
C PRO A 185 -6.24 -0.97 -1.27
N SER A 186 -6.14 0.32 -0.95
CA SER A 186 -6.49 1.48 -1.81
C SER A 186 -5.26 2.08 -2.52
N GLY A 187 -5.47 3.05 -3.39
CA GLY A 187 -4.42 3.81 -4.09
C GLY A 187 -4.20 3.42 -5.54
N SER A 188 -4.72 2.28 -6.00
CA SER A 188 -4.46 1.76 -7.35
C SER A 188 -5.17 2.58 -8.43
N GLY A 189 -6.41 3.01 -8.19
CA GLY A 189 -7.13 3.91 -9.08
C GLY A 189 -6.50 5.30 -9.09
N PHE A 190 -6.03 5.79 -7.93
CA PHE A 190 -5.29 7.05 -7.85
C PHE A 190 -3.95 6.99 -8.60
N ALA A 191 -3.22 5.85 -8.55
CA ALA A 191 -2.02 5.66 -9.35
C ALA A 191 -2.31 5.75 -10.86
N LEU A 192 -3.44 5.17 -11.29
CA LEU A 192 -3.88 5.22 -12.69
C LEU A 192 -4.26 6.65 -13.11
N GLU A 193 -5.06 7.35 -12.32
CA GLU A 193 -5.45 8.74 -12.61
C GLU A 193 -4.25 9.70 -12.60
N ASN A 194 -3.37 9.58 -11.60
CA ASN A 194 -2.13 10.33 -11.56
C ASN A 194 -1.27 10.08 -12.81
N ARG A 195 -1.21 8.83 -13.31
CA ARG A 195 -0.48 8.50 -14.54
C ARG A 195 -1.08 9.20 -15.76
N ILE A 196 -2.40 9.28 -15.87
CA ILE A 196 -3.08 9.95 -16.99
C ILE A 196 -2.86 11.47 -16.90
N ALA A 197 -3.06 12.06 -15.71
CA ALA A 197 -2.82 13.48 -15.47
C ALA A 197 -1.37 13.87 -15.81
N THR A 198 -0.41 13.12 -15.29
CA THR A 198 1.02 13.34 -15.55
C THR A 198 1.35 13.16 -17.04
N GLY A 199 0.69 12.24 -17.74
CA GLY A 199 0.81 12.10 -19.19
C GLY A 199 0.34 13.34 -19.98
N ARG A 200 -0.68 14.05 -19.49
CA ARG A 200 -1.14 15.33 -20.07
C ARG A 200 -0.20 16.49 -19.75
N VAL A 201 0.41 16.49 -18.57
CA VAL A 201 1.44 17.46 -18.20
C VAL A 201 2.63 17.31 -19.16
N PHE A 202 3.19 16.10 -19.26
CA PHE A 202 4.42 15.80 -19.99
C PHE A 202 4.18 15.15 -21.36
N HIS A 203 3.16 15.61 -22.10
CA HIS A 203 2.76 15.05 -23.39
C HIS A 203 3.89 14.97 -24.44
N ASP A 204 4.86 15.90 -24.41
CA ASP A 204 6.00 15.91 -25.33
C ASP A 204 7.16 14.97 -24.94
N LEU A 205 7.25 14.64 -23.64
CA LEU A 205 8.35 13.88 -23.05
C LEU A 205 8.01 12.39 -22.92
N PHE A 206 6.82 12.07 -22.39
CA PHE A 206 6.43 10.69 -22.06
C PHE A 206 6.50 9.72 -23.25
N PRO A 207 6.07 10.10 -24.48
CA PRO A 207 6.20 9.22 -25.65
C PRO A 207 7.65 8.85 -26.01
N LYS A 208 8.63 9.65 -25.57
CA LYS A 208 10.07 9.46 -25.85
C LYS A 208 10.83 8.85 -24.67
N ALA A 209 10.21 8.80 -23.49
CA ALA A 209 10.86 8.38 -22.24
C ALA A 209 10.64 6.90 -21.88
N ASN A 210 9.99 6.12 -22.75
CA ASN A 210 9.68 4.70 -22.54
C ASN A 210 8.98 4.43 -21.19
N VAL A 211 8.06 5.34 -20.78
CA VAL A 211 7.28 5.16 -19.56
C VAL A 211 6.34 3.97 -19.73
N GLU A 212 6.44 2.98 -18.86
CA GLU A 212 5.58 1.79 -18.91
C GLU A 212 4.11 2.13 -18.62
N ARG A 213 3.21 1.44 -19.31
CA ARG A 213 1.77 1.68 -19.22
C ARG A 213 1.15 0.80 -18.13
N LEU A 214 0.35 1.39 -17.25
CA LEU A 214 -0.36 0.67 -16.18
C LEU A 214 -1.52 -0.19 -16.70
N ALA A 215 -2.04 0.10 -17.90
CA ALA A 215 -3.19 -0.60 -18.45
C ALA A 215 -2.98 -2.12 -18.61
N GLY A 216 -1.74 -2.58 -18.82
CA GLY A 216 -1.42 -4.01 -18.90
C GLY A 216 -1.74 -4.75 -17.60
N PHE A 217 -1.30 -4.20 -16.47
CA PHE A 217 -1.56 -4.75 -15.14
C PHE A 217 -3.07 -4.89 -14.86
N PHE A 218 -3.84 -3.83 -15.11
CA PHE A 218 -5.28 -3.85 -14.87
C PHE A 218 -6.04 -4.79 -15.80
N ARG A 219 -5.62 -4.93 -17.06
CA ARG A 219 -6.19 -5.95 -17.96
C ARG A 219 -5.92 -7.35 -17.44
N SER A 220 -4.68 -7.66 -17.09
CA SER A 220 -4.33 -8.97 -16.53
C SER A 220 -5.10 -9.29 -15.25
N PHE A 221 -5.29 -8.30 -14.36
CA PHE A 221 -6.08 -8.48 -13.15
C PHE A 221 -7.57 -8.68 -13.45
N ARG A 222 -8.15 -7.89 -14.36
CA ARG A 222 -9.54 -8.07 -14.83
C ARG A 222 -9.76 -9.48 -15.38
N ASP A 223 -8.88 -9.92 -16.26
CA ASP A 223 -8.98 -11.23 -16.91
C ASP A 223 -8.83 -12.36 -15.88
N ALA A 224 -7.96 -12.19 -14.88
CA ALA A 224 -7.84 -13.12 -13.75
C ALA A 224 -9.15 -13.23 -12.94
N LEU A 225 -9.79 -12.11 -12.60
CA LEU A 225 -11.06 -12.13 -11.88
C LEU A 225 -12.20 -12.75 -12.71
N ILE A 226 -12.25 -12.49 -14.01
CA ILE A 226 -13.22 -13.12 -14.92
C ILE A 226 -12.98 -14.63 -15.00
N GLY A 227 -11.72 -15.07 -15.01
CA GLY A 227 -11.36 -16.49 -15.01
C GLY A 227 -11.72 -17.24 -13.73
N LEU A 228 -12.00 -16.54 -12.63
CA LEU A 228 -12.39 -17.14 -11.35
C LEU A 228 -13.90 -17.40 -11.20
N ARG A 229 -14.70 -17.07 -12.22
CA ARG A 229 -16.16 -17.30 -12.20
C ARG A 229 -16.48 -18.78 -12.05
N ALA A 230 -17.50 -19.09 -11.24
CA ALA A 230 -17.91 -20.48 -10.98
C ALA A 230 -18.67 -21.11 -12.16
N GLU A 231 -19.51 -20.31 -12.83
CA GLU A 231 -20.44 -20.76 -13.86
C GLU A 231 -20.60 -19.70 -14.96
N ASP A 232 -20.92 -20.16 -16.17
CA ASP A 232 -21.32 -19.30 -17.29
C ASP A 232 -22.61 -18.55 -16.95
N GLY A 233 -22.47 -17.26 -16.68
CA GLY A 233 -23.58 -16.36 -16.31
C GLY A 233 -23.39 -15.70 -14.94
N SER A 234 -22.58 -16.29 -14.05
CA SER A 234 -22.25 -15.66 -12.76
C SER A 234 -21.43 -14.38 -12.94
N ARG A 235 -21.53 -13.41 -12.04
CA ARG A 235 -20.90 -12.09 -12.21
C ARG A 235 -19.66 -11.91 -11.35
N VAL A 236 -18.79 -11.01 -11.81
CA VAL A 236 -17.70 -10.40 -11.01
C VAL A 236 -18.18 -9.01 -10.57
N ALA A 237 -18.03 -8.69 -9.30
CA ALA A 237 -18.43 -7.41 -8.74
C ALA A 237 -17.40 -6.85 -7.75
N ILE A 238 -17.51 -5.56 -7.47
CA ILE A 238 -16.77 -4.86 -6.42
C ILE A 238 -17.75 -4.53 -5.30
N LEU A 239 -17.47 -4.97 -4.08
CA LEU A 239 -18.25 -4.62 -2.89
C LEU A 239 -17.65 -3.39 -2.22
N THR A 240 -18.44 -2.32 -2.10
CA THR A 240 -18.05 -1.05 -1.47
C THR A 240 -18.86 -0.80 -0.19
N PRO A 241 -18.29 -0.15 0.85
CA PRO A 241 -19.04 0.31 2.02
C PRO A 241 -19.90 1.57 1.74
N GLY A 242 -20.14 1.89 0.46
CA GLY A 242 -20.89 3.07 0.03
C GLY A 242 -20.13 4.40 0.07
N GLN A 243 -20.86 5.48 -0.16
CA GLN A 243 -20.32 6.82 -0.42
C GLN A 243 -19.61 7.49 0.76
N HIS A 244 -19.77 6.99 1.99
CA HIS A 244 -19.24 7.63 3.19
C HIS A 244 -17.78 7.26 3.50
N THR A 245 -17.15 6.40 2.70
CA THR A 245 -15.70 6.13 2.80
C THR A 245 -14.86 7.13 1.98
N ASP A 246 -13.69 7.49 2.49
CA ASP A 246 -12.74 8.41 1.83
C ASP A 246 -12.19 7.87 0.50
N THR A 247 -12.33 6.57 0.25
CA THR A 247 -11.86 5.92 -0.99
C THR A 247 -12.98 5.58 -1.97
N TYR A 248 -14.22 6.06 -1.75
CA TYR A 248 -15.36 5.69 -2.59
C TYR A 248 -15.15 6.07 -4.06
N TYR A 249 -14.56 7.24 -4.31
CA TYR A 249 -14.16 7.68 -5.64
C TYR A 249 -13.34 6.61 -6.37
N GLU A 250 -12.33 6.04 -5.70
CA GLU A 250 -11.49 5.00 -6.29
C GLU A 250 -12.30 3.76 -6.63
N HIS A 251 -13.25 3.37 -5.79
CA HIS A 251 -14.07 2.17 -6.01
C HIS A 251 -14.95 2.34 -7.25
N ALA A 252 -15.65 3.48 -7.37
CA ALA A 252 -16.47 3.80 -8.53
C ALA A 252 -15.62 3.92 -9.81
N TYR A 253 -14.47 4.58 -9.71
CA TYR A 253 -13.54 4.74 -10.81
C TYR A 253 -13.04 3.39 -11.33
N ILE A 254 -12.56 2.51 -10.45
CA ILE A 254 -11.99 1.22 -10.83
C ILE A 254 -13.08 0.27 -11.34
N ALA A 255 -14.28 0.30 -10.77
CA ALA A 255 -15.44 -0.45 -11.26
C ALA A 255 -15.74 -0.10 -12.72
N ARG A 256 -15.83 1.20 -13.02
CA ARG A 256 -16.05 1.69 -14.39
C ARG A 256 -14.88 1.32 -15.32
N TYR A 257 -13.64 1.46 -14.86
CA TYR A 257 -12.45 1.18 -15.67
C TYR A 257 -12.33 -0.30 -16.04
N LEU A 258 -12.66 -1.21 -15.13
CA LEU A 258 -12.61 -2.66 -15.35
C LEU A 258 -13.91 -3.23 -15.93
N GLY A 259 -15.00 -2.45 -15.93
CA GLY A 259 -16.32 -2.88 -16.38
C GLY A 259 -16.98 -3.87 -15.42
N PHE A 260 -16.80 -3.69 -14.11
CA PHE A 260 -17.46 -4.48 -13.07
C PHE A 260 -18.60 -3.69 -12.42
N MET A 261 -19.57 -4.42 -11.87
CA MET A 261 -20.61 -3.80 -11.03
C MET A 261 -19.98 -3.30 -9.72
N LEU A 262 -20.37 -2.11 -9.30
CA LEU A 262 -20.11 -1.60 -7.96
C LEU A 262 -21.38 -1.85 -7.13
N LEU A 263 -21.27 -2.63 -6.08
CA LEU A 263 -22.39 -3.08 -5.26
C LEU A 263 -22.17 -2.68 -3.80
N GLU A 264 -23.27 -2.30 -3.13
CA GLU A 264 -23.35 -2.18 -1.68
C GLU A 264 -23.99 -3.45 -1.07
N CYS A 265 -24.04 -3.52 0.25
CA CYS A 265 -24.55 -4.70 0.96
C CYS A 265 -26.01 -5.02 0.62
N GLU A 266 -26.84 -3.99 0.38
CA GLU A 266 -28.27 -4.10 0.12
C GLU A 266 -28.60 -4.60 -1.29
N ASP A 267 -27.67 -4.46 -2.23
CA ASP A 267 -27.77 -5.01 -3.58
C ASP A 267 -27.61 -6.54 -3.56
N LEU A 268 -26.99 -7.09 -2.50
CA LEU A 268 -26.62 -8.48 -2.38
C LEU A 268 -27.56 -9.25 -1.44
N ALA A 269 -27.76 -10.53 -1.73
CA ALA A 269 -28.42 -11.46 -0.84
C ALA A 269 -27.82 -12.86 -0.98
N VAL A 270 -27.65 -13.56 0.14
CA VAL A 270 -27.33 -14.99 0.14
C VAL A 270 -28.62 -15.78 0.15
N ARG A 271 -28.87 -16.55 -0.90
CA ARG A 271 -30.09 -17.38 -1.07
C ARG A 271 -29.71 -18.77 -1.56
N SER A 272 -30.20 -19.79 -0.85
CA SER A 272 -29.89 -21.20 -1.16
C SER A 272 -28.38 -21.48 -1.25
N GLY A 273 -27.59 -20.85 -0.38
CA GLY A 273 -26.13 -20.99 -0.34
C GLY A 273 -25.37 -20.21 -1.42
N GLN A 274 -26.05 -19.49 -2.33
CA GLN A 274 -25.42 -18.69 -3.37
C GLN A 274 -25.55 -17.19 -3.08
N LEU A 275 -24.50 -16.43 -3.37
CA LEU A 275 -24.56 -14.97 -3.38
C LEU A 275 -25.20 -14.50 -4.69
N LYS A 276 -26.20 -13.63 -4.58
CA LYS A 276 -26.91 -13.06 -5.73
C LYS A 276 -26.99 -11.54 -5.60
N VAL A 277 -26.95 -10.87 -6.74
CA VAL A 277 -27.26 -9.45 -6.88
C VAL A 277 -28.73 -9.28 -7.28
N ARG A 278 -29.43 -8.33 -6.66
CA ARG A 278 -30.80 -7.97 -7.00
C ARG A 278 -30.80 -7.09 -8.25
N THR A 279 -31.51 -7.51 -9.28
CA THR A 279 -31.73 -6.69 -10.48
C THR A 279 -33.22 -6.52 -10.74
N VAL A 280 -33.58 -5.58 -11.61
CA VAL A 280 -34.98 -5.38 -12.05
C VAL A 280 -35.52 -6.64 -12.74
N ALA A 281 -34.67 -7.43 -13.40
CA ALA A 281 -35.06 -8.66 -14.10
C ALA A 281 -35.08 -9.90 -13.17
N GLY A 282 -34.70 -9.74 -11.90
CA GLY A 282 -34.56 -10.83 -10.93
C GLY A 282 -33.15 -10.96 -10.36
N ASP A 283 -32.97 -11.92 -9.46
CA ASP A 283 -31.69 -12.15 -8.79
C ASP A 283 -30.70 -12.85 -9.75
N GLU A 284 -29.51 -12.27 -9.96
CA GLU A 284 -28.43 -12.87 -10.74
C GLU A 284 -27.29 -13.38 -9.84
N PRO A 285 -26.65 -14.52 -10.14
CA PRO A 285 -25.56 -15.05 -9.31
C PRO A 285 -24.28 -14.19 -9.40
N VAL A 286 -23.62 -13.99 -8.25
CA VAL A 286 -22.30 -13.36 -8.13
C VAL A 286 -21.34 -14.40 -7.55
N SER A 287 -20.28 -14.73 -8.29
CA SER A 287 -19.33 -15.79 -7.87
C SER A 287 -17.93 -15.27 -7.53
N VAL A 288 -17.62 -14.01 -7.88
CA VAL A 288 -16.35 -13.35 -7.54
C VAL A 288 -16.64 -11.94 -7.02
N LEU A 289 -16.13 -11.64 -5.83
CA LEU A 289 -16.37 -10.37 -5.17
C LEU A 289 -15.05 -9.72 -4.73
N TRP A 290 -14.68 -8.61 -5.36
CA TRP A 290 -13.57 -7.78 -4.92
C TRP A 290 -14.04 -6.83 -3.82
N ARG A 291 -13.68 -7.16 -2.58
CA ARG A 291 -14.12 -6.43 -1.39
C ARG A 291 -13.25 -5.21 -1.13
N ARG A 292 -13.91 -4.10 -0.76
CA ARG A 292 -13.30 -2.80 -0.44
C ARG A 292 -13.63 -2.29 0.97
N LEU A 293 -13.97 -3.19 1.88
CA LEU A 293 -14.23 -2.95 3.31
C LEU A 293 -13.47 -3.98 4.14
N ASP A 294 -13.31 -3.78 5.46
CA ASP A 294 -12.57 -4.71 6.33
C ASP A 294 -13.33 -6.00 6.65
N SER A 295 -12.60 -7.07 6.97
CA SER A 295 -13.18 -8.42 6.99
C SER A 295 -14.27 -8.55 8.04
N ARG A 296 -14.07 -7.96 9.23
CA ARG A 296 -15.03 -7.98 10.35
C ARG A 296 -16.42 -7.48 9.97
N PHE A 297 -16.52 -6.56 9.01
CA PHE A 297 -17.78 -5.95 8.62
C PHE A 297 -18.50 -6.72 7.51
N ALA A 298 -17.93 -7.79 6.96
CA ALA A 298 -18.46 -8.47 5.78
C ALA A 298 -19.74 -9.28 6.02
N ASP A 299 -19.99 -9.75 7.25
CA ASP A 299 -21.15 -10.56 7.61
C ASP A 299 -21.65 -10.25 9.03
N PRO A 300 -22.83 -9.64 9.19
CA PRO A 300 -23.38 -9.37 10.51
C PRO A 300 -23.87 -10.62 11.26
N LEU A 301 -24.02 -11.78 10.60
CA LEU A 301 -24.50 -12.99 11.28
C LEU A 301 -23.37 -13.77 11.98
N GLU A 302 -22.16 -13.76 11.42
CA GLU A 302 -21.04 -14.57 11.90
C GLU A 302 -19.83 -13.75 12.38
N LEU A 303 -19.77 -12.45 12.08
CA LEU A 303 -18.64 -11.58 12.42
C LEU A 303 -19.05 -10.44 13.37
N ASP A 304 -19.53 -9.32 12.84
CA ASP A 304 -19.88 -8.12 13.62
C ASP A 304 -21.36 -7.80 13.44
N GLU A 305 -22.18 -8.15 14.44
CA GLU A 305 -23.63 -7.96 14.45
C GLU A 305 -24.08 -6.50 14.31
N SER A 306 -23.18 -5.55 14.60
CA SER A 306 -23.44 -4.11 14.44
C SER A 306 -23.15 -3.61 13.02
N SER A 307 -22.59 -4.47 12.14
CA SER A 307 -22.23 -4.09 10.78
C SER A 307 -23.45 -3.81 9.92
N ALA A 308 -23.53 -2.58 9.40
CA ALA A 308 -24.45 -2.21 8.32
C ALA A 308 -23.81 -2.33 6.92
N LEU A 309 -22.54 -2.74 6.83
CA LEU A 309 -21.77 -2.75 5.58
C LEU A 309 -21.67 -4.15 4.94
N GLY A 310 -22.04 -5.19 5.69
CA GLY A 310 -21.93 -6.59 5.30
C GLY A 310 -23.24 -7.16 4.78
N THR A 311 -23.15 -8.26 4.05
CA THR A 311 -24.32 -9.01 3.59
C THR A 311 -24.51 -10.23 4.49
N PRO A 312 -25.68 -10.40 5.14
CA PRO A 312 -25.97 -11.56 5.97
C PRO A 312 -25.71 -12.89 5.24
N GLY A 313 -24.91 -13.78 5.85
CA GLY A 313 -24.60 -15.11 5.33
C GLY A 313 -23.42 -15.15 4.35
N MET A 314 -22.68 -14.05 4.20
CA MET A 314 -21.47 -13.98 3.37
C MET A 314 -20.40 -15.00 3.78
N VAL A 315 -20.19 -15.22 5.09
CA VAL A 315 -19.23 -16.22 5.59
C VAL A 315 -19.70 -17.63 5.24
N SER A 316 -20.98 -17.94 5.40
CA SER A 316 -21.57 -19.21 4.98
C SER A 316 -21.41 -19.46 3.47
N ALA A 317 -21.66 -18.45 2.62
CA ALA A 317 -21.45 -18.56 1.18
C ALA A 317 -19.97 -18.80 0.81
N LEU A 318 -19.04 -18.14 1.51
CA LEU A 318 -17.60 -18.36 1.34
C LEU A 318 -17.20 -19.79 1.74
N ARG A 319 -17.68 -20.26 2.91
CA ARG A 319 -17.42 -21.60 3.44
C ARG A 319 -17.96 -22.71 2.54
N ALA A 320 -19.11 -22.49 1.91
CA ALA A 320 -19.70 -23.40 0.93
C ALA A 320 -18.99 -23.36 -0.44
N GLY A 321 -18.00 -22.48 -0.62
CA GLY A 321 -17.29 -22.29 -1.89
C GLY A 321 -18.13 -21.57 -2.95
N ALA A 322 -19.29 -21.00 -2.62
CA ALA A 322 -20.15 -20.34 -3.60
C ALA A 322 -19.55 -19.04 -4.17
N ILE A 323 -18.63 -18.42 -3.43
CA ILE A 323 -17.97 -17.18 -3.81
C ILE A 323 -16.45 -17.27 -3.67
N THR A 324 -15.75 -16.58 -4.56
CA THR A 324 -14.34 -16.23 -4.39
C THR A 324 -14.25 -14.79 -3.95
N MET A 325 -13.75 -14.58 -2.73
CA MET A 325 -13.54 -13.24 -2.18
C MET A 325 -12.13 -12.76 -2.48
N VAL A 326 -12.00 -11.53 -2.96
CA VAL A 326 -10.72 -10.89 -3.29
C VAL A 326 -10.53 -9.68 -2.35
N ASN A 327 -9.61 -9.70 -1.39
CA ASN A 327 -8.95 -10.88 -0.82
C ASN A 327 -9.87 -11.61 0.17
N CYS A 328 -9.53 -12.88 0.48
CA CYS A 328 -10.28 -13.69 1.44
C CYS A 328 -10.43 -12.99 2.79
N LEU A 329 -11.51 -13.30 3.51
CA LEU A 329 -11.76 -12.77 4.85
C LEU A 329 -10.63 -13.18 5.80
N GLY A 330 -10.24 -12.28 6.70
CA GLY A 330 -9.13 -12.51 7.64
C GLY A 330 -7.74 -12.14 7.11
N SER A 331 -7.64 -11.72 5.85
CA SER A 331 -6.36 -11.31 5.25
C SER A 331 -5.68 -10.15 5.97
N GLY A 332 -6.43 -9.27 6.65
CA GLY A 332 -5.90 -8.19 7.49
C GLY A 332 -5.00 -8.65 8.63
N ALA A 333 -5.06 -9.92 9.06
CA ALA A 333 -4.16 -10.47 10.08
C ALA A 333 -2.68 -10.33 9.68
N LEU A 334 -2.40 -10.32 8.37
CA LEU A 334 -1.06 -10.16 7.82
C LEU A 334 -0.54 -8.72 7.82
N GLU A 335 -1.37 -7.72 8.10
CA GLU A 335 -0.96 -6.30 8.15
C GLU A 335 -0.39 -5.89 9.52
N SER A 336 -0.40 -6.79 10.50
CA SER A 336 0.10 -6.52 11.85
C SER A 336 1.58 -6.16 11.85
N ARG A 337 1.95 -5.00 12.41
CA ARG A 337 3.36 -4.55 12.51
C ARG A 337 4.27 -5.61 13.13
N ALA A 338 3.81 -6.29 14.18
CA ALA A 338 4.62 -7.29 14.85
C ALA A 338 4.96 -8.50 13.98
N LEU A 339 4.15 -8.82 12.95
CA LEU A 339 4.47 -9.90 12.01
C LEU A 339 5.82 -9.66 11.31
N MET A 340 6.17 -8.41 11.04
CA MET A 340 7.44 -8.04 10.39
C MET A 340 8.69 -8.49 11.16
N ALA A 341 8.59 -8.64 12.50
CA ALA A 341 9.69 -9.17 13.31
C ALA A 341 10.00 -10.65 12.98
N PHE A 342 9.00 -11.40 12.48
CA PHE A 342 9.10 -12.85 12.27
C PHE A 342 9.28 -13.22 10.79
N LEU A 343 8.86 -12.34 9.86
CA LEU A 343 8.93 -12.61 8.42
C LEU A 343 10.30 -13.05 7.89
N PRO A 344 11.45 -12.51 8.34
CA PRO A 344 12.75 -12.99 7.85
C PRO A 344 12.96 -14.48 8.12
N ARG A 345 12.72 -14.92 9.36
CA ARG A 345 12.88 -16.33 9.77
C ARG A 345 11.82 -17.23 9.14
N ILE A 346 10.58 -16.74 9.03
CA ILE A 346 9.49 -17.47 8.37
C ILE A 346 9.80 -17.67 6.87
N CYS A 347 10.39 -16.67 6.21
CA CYS A 347 10.77 -16.77 4.80
C CYS A 347 11.78 -17.91 4.59
N GLU A 348 12.82 -17.97 5.41
CA GLU A 348 13.83 -19.03 5.35
C GLU A 348 13.21 -20.40 5.62
N ALA A 349 12.34 -20.51 6.63
CA ALA A 349 11.68 -21.76 6.98
C ALA A 349 10.73 -22.29 5.88
N LEU A 350 9.98 -21.39 5.22
CA LEU A 350 8.97 -21.77 4.23
C LEU A 350 9.51 -21.86 2.80
N THR A 351 10.62 -21.19 2.49
CA THR A 351 11.13 -21.06 1.12
C THR A 351 12.58 -21.48 0.95
N GLY A 352 13.36 -21.60 2.03
CA GLY A 352 14.80 -21.85 1.97
C GLY A 352 15.63 -20.63 1.53
N GLU A 353 14.99 -19.47 1.34
CA GLU A 353 15.64 -18.22 0.93
C GLU A 353 15.40 -17.12 1.97
N SER A 354 16.32 -16.18 2.06
CA SER A 354 16.10 -14.93 2.80
C SER A 354 15.21 -13.96 1.99
N LEU A 355 14.64 -12.96 2.67
CA LEU A 355 13.85 -11.91 2.02
C LEU A 355 14.69 -11.15 0.98
N LYS A 356 14.25 -11.15 -0.28
CA LYS A 356 14.84 -10.38 -1.38
C LYS A 356 14.66 -8.88 -1.20
N LEU A 357 13.54 -8.48 -0.60
CA LEU A 357 13.25 -7.11 -0.19
C LEU A 357 13.07 -7.09 1.33
N PRO A 358 14.02 -6.50 2.09
CA PRO A 358 13.92 -6.46 3.54
C PRO A 358 12.74 -5.58 3.98
N ASN A 359 12.23 -5.82 5.18
CA ASN A 359 11.38 -4.85 5.86
C ASN A 359 12.18 -3.99 6.83
N ILE A 360 11.58 -2.86 7.23
CA ILE A 360 12.02 -2.08 8.38
C ILE A 360 12.35 -2.97 9.58
N ALA A 361 13.49 -2.70 10.24
CA ALA A 361 13.91 -3.47 11.40
C ALA A 361 12.85 -3.35 12.51
N THR A 362 12.37 -4.50 12.98
CA THR A 362 11.17 -4.60 13.81
C THR A 362 11.39 -5.63 14.92
N TRP A 363 11.06 -5.26 16.15
CA TRP A 363 11.23 -6.05 17.37
C TRP A 363 9.90 -6.12 18.12
N TRP A 364 9.36 -7.32 18.30
CA TRP A 364 8.18 -7.50 19.14
C TRP A 364 8.58 -7.51 20.62
N CYS A 365 8.07 -6.57 21.41
CA CYS A 365 8.47 -6.37 22.80
C CYS A 365 7.87 -7.40 23.77
N GLY A 366 7.13 -8.40 23.26
CA GLY A 366 6.68 -9.54 24.05
C GLY A 366 7.79 -10.53 24.39
N GLN A 367 8.90 -10.48 23.65
CA GLN A 367 10.09 -11.27 23.96
C GLN A 367 11.07 -10.44 24.83
N PRO A 368 11.59 -10.99 25.94
CA PRO A 368 12.43 -10.22 26.87
C PRO A 368 13.69 -9.61 26.26
N SER A 369 14.38 -10.32 25.36
CA SER A 369 15.59 -9.84 24.69
C SER A 369 15.31 -8.65 23.76
N GLU A 370 14.25 -8.76 22.99
CA GLU A 370 13.78 -7.78 22.02
C GLU A 370 13.30 -6.52 22.75
N ARG A 371 12.55 -6.70 23.85
CA ARG A 371 12.16 -5.59 24.73
C ARG A 371 13.35 -4.87 25.34
N ALA A 372 14.34 -5.62 25.85
CA ALA A 372 15.56 -5.04 26.40
C ALA A 372 16.32 -4.24 25.34
N TYR A 373 16.46 -4.80 24.13
CA TYR A 373 17.09 -4.09 23.01
C TYR A 373 16.37 -2.78 22.68
N VAL A 374 15.04 -2.79 22.57
CA VAL A 374 14.24 -1.57 22.30
C VAL A 374 14.43 -0.53 23.40
N ARG A 375 14.39 -0.94 24.68
CA ARG A 375 14.62 -0.06 25.84
C ARG A 375 16.02 0.54 25.84
N ASP A 376 17.04 -0.23 25.51
CA ASP A 376 18.43 0.25 25.53
C ASP A 376 18.72 1.16 24.32
N ASN A 377 17.82 1.19 23.32
CA ASN A 377 17.95 1.95 22.07
C ASN A 377 16.83 2.97 21.82
N LEU A 378 16.07 3.38 22.86
CA LEU A 378 14.87 4.24 22.72
C LEU A 378 15.03 5.46 21.81
N HIS A 379 16.19 6.11 21.84
CA HIS A 379 16.48 7.34 21.09
C HIS A 379 16.35 7.19 19.56
N ARG A 380 16.45 5.97 19.03
CA ARG A 380 16.33 5.65 17.60
C ARG A 380 15.14 4.76 17.27
N MET A 381 14.21 4.60 18.20
CA MET A 381 13.06 3.71 18.05
C MET A 381 11.77 4.49 17.86
N LEU A 382 10.91 3.92 17.03
CA LEU A 382 9.48 4.15 17.03
C LEU A 382 8.80 2.99 17.76
N ILE A 383 7.98 3.28 18.76
CA ILE A 383 7.30 2.26 19.58
C ILE A 383 5.80 2.50 19.51
N GLY A 384 5.04 1.46 19.22
CA GLY A 384 3.59 1.51 19.15
C GLY A 384 2.93 0.15 19.29
N PRO A 385 1.61 0.06 19.08
CA PRO A 385 0.86 -1.18 19.21
C PRO A 385 1.33 -2.23 18.20
N ALA A 386 1.59 -3.44 18.69
CA ALA A 386 2.03 -4.60 17.92
C ALA A 386 1.06 -4.96 16.78
N GLN A 387 -0.25 -4.86 17.05
CA GLN A 387 -1.33 -5.21 16.11
C GLN A 387 -1.79 -4.03 15.24
N SER A 388 -1.09 -2.88 15.31
CA SER A 388 -1.44 -1.75 14.44
C SER A 388 -1.24 -2.15 12.98
N THR A 389 -2.21 -1.79 12.14
CA THR A 389 -2.11 -1.87 10.68
C THR A 389 -1.73 -0.51 10.08
N LYS A 390 -1.54 0.54 10.90
CA LYS A 390 -1.12 1.87 10.42
C LYS A 390 0.35 1.88 10.06
N LEU A 391 0.77 2.79 9.17
CA LEU A 391 2.18 2.87 8.79
C LEU A 391 3.03 3.46 9.91
N PRO A 392 4.35 3.15 9.97
CA PRO A 392 5.22 3.63 11.04
C PRO A 392 5.15 5.15 11.25
N PHE A 393 4.99 5.92 10.18
CA PHE A 393 4.94 7.39 10.21
C PHE A 393 3.55 8.00 10.51
N ASP A 394 2.50 7.19 10.60
CA ASP A 394 1.19 7.63 11.07
C ASP A 394 1.21 7.69 12.61
N ILE A 395 2.01 8.61 13.16
CA ILE A 395 2.26 8.76 14.60
C ILE A 395 1.02 9.39 15.24
N ASP A 396 0.31 8.61 16.06
CA ASP A 396 -0.80 9.06 16.89
C ASP A 396 -0.38 9.17 18.37
N ALA A 397 -1.35 9.51 19.24
CA ALA A 397 -1.11 9.64 20.68
C ALA A 397 -0.59 8.35 21.33
N GLY A 398 -0.88 7.17 20.73
CA GLY A 398 -0.44 5.86 21.20
C GLY A 398 0.94 5.43 20.67
N THR A 399 1.69 6.35 20.06
CA THR A 399 3.02 6.06 19.50
C THR A 399 4.08 6.94 20.14
N ALA A 400 5.21 6.35 20.52
CA ALA A 400 6.41 7.03 20.99
C ALA A 400 7.48 7.05 19.89
N LEU A 401 8.20 8.17 19.77
CA LEU A 401 9.33 8.34 18.86
C LEU A 401 10.52 8.89 19.64
N GLY A 402 11.69 8.25 19.53
CA GLY A 402 12.90 8.71 20.19
C GLY A 402 12.77 8.72 21.73
N GLY A 403 12.02 7.77 22.29
CA GLY A 403 11.76 7.68 23.73
C GLY A 403 10.80 8.73 24.30
N ARG A 404 10.05 9.45 23.44
CA ARG A 404 9.05 10.43 23.86
C ARG A 404 7.71 10.20 23.17
N PHE A 405 6.62 10.38 23.90
CA PHE A 405 5.28 10.46 23.31
C PHE A 405 5.06 11.85 22.70
N ARG A 406 4.19 11.92 21.67
CA ARG A 406 3.71 13.22 21.16
C ARG A 406 2.68 13.88 22.08
N GLY A 407 2.03 13.13 22.96
CA GLY A 407 1.04 13.62 23.94
C GLY A 407 1.56 13.67 25.38
N SER A 408 0.84 14.38 26.25
CA SER A 408 1.14 14.52 27.69
C SER A 408 0.61 13.39 28.57
N ALA A 409 -0.09 12.41 27.99
CA ALA A 409 -0.93 11.45 28.72
C ALA A 409 -0.21 10.20 29.24
N HIS A 410 1.06 10.00 28.91
CA HIS A 410 1.77 8.76 29.22
C HIS A 410 2.98 9.01 30.14
N GLY A 411 3.25 8.07 31.05
CA GLY A 411 4.46 8.03 31.89
C GLY A 411 5.72 7.78 31.08
N SER A 412 6.79 7.30 31.72
CA SER A 412 8.03 6.95 31.01
C SER A 412 7.77 5.85 29.96
N VAL A 413 8.37 5.98 28.76
CA VAL A 413 8.34 4.93 27.73
C VAL A 413 8.96 3.62 28.25
N THR A 414 9.90 3.71 29.20
CA THR A 414 10.49 2.53 29.84
C THR A 414 9.45 1.78 30.67
N ASP A 415 8.69 2.49 31.50
CA ASP A 415 7.63 1.88 32.33
C ASP A 415 6.53 1.28 31.45
N TRP A 416 6.21 1.94 30.33
CA TRP A 416 5.26 1.43 29.34
C TRP A 416 5.72 0.10 28.73
N LEU A 417 7.00 0.02 28.30
CA LEU A 417 7.57 -1.22 27.79
C LEU A 417 7.54 -2.36 28.81
N GLU A 418 7.88 -2.09 30.07
CA GLU A 418 7.88 -3.12 31.12
C GLU A 418 6.46 -3.61 31.45
N ARG A 419 5.46 -2.70 31.46
CA ARG A 419 4.07 -3.04 31.78
C ARG A 419 3.33 -3.73 30.63
N GLU A 420 3.54 -3.29 29.39
CA GLU A 420 2.70 -3.63 28.24
C GLU A 420 3.48 -4.24 27.07
N GLY A 421 4.73 -4.65 27.28
CA GLY A 421 5.63 -5.11 26.22
C GLY A 421 5.05 -6.16 25.26
N ASP A 422 4.22 -7.09 25.75
CA ASP A 422 3.54 -8.10 24.93
C ASP A 422 2.62 -7.52 23.85
N THR A 423 2.11 -6.31 24.07
CA THR A 423 1.25 -5.58 23.13
C THR A 423 2.00 -4.56 22.27
N LEU A 424 3.32 -4.45 22.43
CA LEU A 424 4.12 -3.40 21.80
C LEU A 424 5.12 -3.95 20.78
N VAL A 425 5.46 -3.09 19.83
CA VAL A 425 6.50 -3.32 18.85
C VAL A 425 7.42 -2.10 18.79
N GLY A 426 8.72 -2.33 18.76
CA GLY A 426 9.72 -1.34 18.40
C GLY A 426 10.10 -1.47 16.93
N GLN A 427 10.20 -0.36 16.21
CA GLN A 427 10.71 -0.30 14.85
C GLN A 427 11.81 0.75 14.78
N GLU A 428 12.83 0.53 13.94
CA GLU A 428 13.87 1.54 13.73
C GLU A 428 13.24 2.82 13.16
N ALA A 429 13.58 3.98 13.74
CA ALA A 429 13.12 5.26 13.24
C ALA A 429 13.82 5.57 11.90
N VAL A 430 13.23 5.12 10.80
CA VAL A 430 13.78 5.33 9.46
C VAL A 430 13.55 6.75 8.98
N THR A 431 14.60 7.35 8.44
CA THR A 431 14.53 8.60 7.68
C THR A 431 14.42 8.24 6.21
N LEU A 432 13.25 8.50 5.62
CA LEU A 432 12.97 8.09 4.24
C LEU A 432 13.61 9.04 3.25
N SER A 433 13.93 8.51 2.07
CA SER A 433 14.47 9.28 0.96
C SER A 433 13.60 10.47 0.58
N THR A 434 14.24 11.53 0.09
CA THR A 434 13.57 12.65 -0.55
C THR A 434 13.44 12.46 -2.07
N THR A 435 12.40 13.06 -2.64
CA THR A 435 12.19 13.21 -4.08
C THR A 435 11.99 14.69 -4.41
N PRO A 436 12.34 15.15 -5.61
CA PRO A 436 12.05 16.52 -6.01
C PRO A 436 10.54 16.75 -6.15
N ALA A 437 10.03 17.77 -5.47
CA ALA A 437 8.70 18.31 -5.65
C ALA A 437 8.79 19.75 -6.16
N MET A 438 7.87 20.16 -7.02
CA MET A 438 7.78 21.55 -7.46
C MET A 438 6.98 22.35 -6.43
N VAL A 439 7.59 23.40 -5.86
CA VAL A 439 6.91 24.36 -4.98
C VAL A 439 7.16 25.77 -5.52
N GLY A 440 6.08 26.42 -5.97
CA GLY A 440 6.20 27.61 -6.79
C GLY A 440 6.90 27.28 -8.11
N ASP A 441 8.04 27.91 -8.38
CA ASP A 441 8.88 27.63 -9.56
C ASP A 441 10.22 26.97 -9.20
N ARG A 442 10.33 26.36 -8.02
CA ARG A 442 11.57 25.72 -7.55
C ARG A 442 11.35 24.27 -7.20
N LEU A 443 12.35 23.45 -7.50
CA LEU A 443 12.43 22.11 -6.96
C LEU A 443 12.89 22.17 -5.50
N VAL A 444 12.19 21.45 -4.64
CA VAL A 444 12.56 21.25 -3.25
C VAL A 444 12.53 19.77 -2.91
N PRO A 445 13.47 19.27 -2.10
CA PRO A 445 13.41 17.89 -1.63
C PRO A 445 12.23 17.73 -0.66
N ARG A 446 11.47 16.66 -0.84
CA ARG A 446 10.37 16.27 0.04
C ARG A 446 10.43 14.77 0.31
N PRO A 447 10.18 14.31 1.55
CA PRO A 447 10.16 12.88 1.83
C PRO A 447 9.09 12.18 1.03
N MET A 448 9.33 10.93 0.68
CA MET A 448 8.36 10.13 -0.05
C MET A 448 8.25 8.69 0.43
N VAL A 449 7.08 8.13 0.18
CA VAL A 449 6.82 6.69 0.18
C VAL A 449 6.11 6.33 -1.11
N VAL A 450 6.32 5.10 -1.56
CA VAL A 450 5.62 4.57 -2.74
C VAL A 450 4.83 3.35 -2.32
N ARG A 451 3.52 3.38 -2.56
CA ARG A 451 2.68 2.18 -2.50
C ARG A 451 2.73 1.48 -3.85
N VAL A 452 3.24 0.26 -3.88
CA VAL A 452 3.28 -0.59 -5.09
C VAL A 452 2.23 -1.69 -5.00
N PHE A 453 1.75 -2.17 -6.14
CA PHE A 453 0.61 -3.12 -6.19
C PHE A 453 1.01 -4.41 -6.88
N ALA A 454 0.53 -5.53 -6.34
CA ALA A 454 0.68 -6.86 -6.93
C ALA A 454 -0.69 -7.51 -7.11
N ALA A 455 -0.90 -8.17 -8.24
CA ALA A 455 -2.12 -8.89 -8.56
C ALA A 455 -1.79 -10.34 -8.96
N ARG A 456 -2.58 -11.29 -8.47
CA ARG A 456 -2.46 -12.70 -8.84
C ARG A 456 -3.16 -12.92 -10.19
N THR A 457 -2.48 -13.60 -11.08
CA THR A 457 -3.00 -14.08 -12.36
C THR A 457 -2.84 -15.60 -12.45
N PRO A 458 -3.39 -16.27 -13.47
CA PRO A 458 -3.16 -17.69 -13.68
C PRO A 458 -1.68 -18.07 -13.88
N GLN A 459 -0.81 -17.10 -14.21
CA GLN A 459 0.63 -17.30 -14.40
C GLN A 459 1.46 -16.94 -13.15
N GLY A 460 0.82 -16.59 -12.04
CA GLY A 460 1.46 -16.14 -10.80
C GLY A 460 1.24 -14.64 -10.53
N TRP A 461 2.07 -14.05 -9.67
CA TRP A 461 1.96 -12.63 -9.35
C TRP A 461 2.53 -11.74 -10.45
N THR A 462 1.79 -10.69 -10.80
CA THR A 462 2.28 -9.55 -11.58
C THR A 462 2.35 -8.31 -10.72
N VAL A 463 3.36 -7.47 -10.93
CA VAL A 463 3.55 -6.21 -10.21
C VAL A 463 3.24 -5.06 -11.16
N MET A 464 2.41 -4.12 -10.71
CA MET A 464 2.06 -2.93 -11.50
C MET A 464 3.34 -2.14 -11.82
N PRO A 465 3.65 -1.78 -13.08
CA PRO A 465 4.87 -1.03 -13.42
C PRO A 465 4.75 0.47 -13.04
N GLY A 466 4.70 0.71 -11.73
CA GLY A 466 4.42 1.97 -11.09
C GLY A 466 3.72 1.78 -9.74
N GLY A 467 3.36 2.90 -9.13
CA GLY A 467 2.69 2.90 -7.83
C GLY A 467 2.09 4.26 -7.50
N TYR A 468 1.54 4.33 -6.29
CA TYR A 468 1.00 5.55 -5.72
C TYR A 468 2.02 6.17 -4.76
N ALA A 469 2.68 7.23 -5.20
CA ALA A 469 3.65 7.95 -4.37
C ALA A 469 2.95 9.00 -3.50
N ARG A 470 3.27 9.02 -2.21
CA ARG A 470 2.91 10.09 -1.28
C ARG A 470 4.16 10.89 -0.97
N ILE A 471 4.04 12.20 -1.11
CA ILE A 471 5.13 13.16 -0.92
C ILE A 471 4.74 14.07 0.24
N GLY A 472 5.60 14.18 1.25
CA GLY A 472 5.32 14.98 2.43
C GLY A 472 5.15 16.47 2.09
N ARG A 473 4.29 17.16 2.84
CA ARG A 473 4.07 18.60 2.65
C ARG A 473 5.23 19.41 3.22
N SER A 474 5.76 18.96 4.36
CA SER A 474 6.93 19.54 5.02
C SER A 474 8.24 18.96 4.47
N GLY A 475 9.35 19.61 4.77
CA GLY A 475 10.68 19.09 4.49
C GLY A 475 11.20 18.10 5.54
N ASP A 476 10.42 17.80 6.58
CA ASP A 476 10.83 16.89 7.66
C ASP A 476 10.75 15.44 7.19
N PRO A 477 11.88 14.74 7.01
CA PRO A 477 11.89 13.41 6.43
C PRO A 477 11.39 12.31 7.37
N THR A 478 11.08 12.66 8.62
CA THR A 478 10.45 11.77 9.62
C THR A 478 8.93 11.89 9.64
N ALA A 479 8.36 12.82 8.88
CA ALA A 479 6.93 13.06 8.81
C ALA A 479 6.42 13.07 7.36
N LEU A 480 5.35 12.31 7.09
CA LEU A 480 4.66 12.31 5.79
C LEU A 480 3.32 13.07 5.83
N ALA A 481 3.12 13.89 6.87
CA ALA A 481 1.88 14.66 7.11
C ALA A 481 1.64 15.77 6.08
#